data_AF-A0A6M0K2Y2-F1
#
_entry.id   AF-A0A6M0K2Y2-F1
#
_cell.length_a   1.000
_cell.length_b   1.000
_cell.length_c   1.000
_cell.angle_alpha   90.00
_cell.angle_beta   90.00
_cell.angle_gamma   90.00
#
_symmetry.space_group_name_H-M   'P 1'
#
loop_
_entity.id
_entity.type
_entity.pdbx_description
1 polymer ?
#
loop_
_entity_poly.entity_id
_entity_poly.type
_entity_poly.pdbx_seq_one_letter_code
_entity_poly.pdbx_strand_id
1 'polypeptide(L)'
;MTTPTLEALALAESLAASPTLRTLKALAQGMPIDCTEVEAIKDGVAAVLPDVLEALDARRITFTDADDKAMLHGLLLFAVQLLMEGQLGRYEARLKAH
;
A
#
# COMPACT_ATOMS: atom_id res chain seq x y z
N MET A 1 9.30 -19.29 21.70
CA MET A 1 9.06 -19.63 20.29
C MET A 1 7.68 -20.27 20.20
N THR A 2 6.70 -19.59 19.62
CA THR A 2 5.34 -20.10 19.42
C THR A 2 5.30 -20.93 18.15
N THR A 3 4.84 -22.18 18.26
CA THR A 3 4.64 -23.06 17.10
C THR A 3 3.52 -22.49 16.21
N PRO A 4 3.74 -22.29 14.90
CA PRO A 4 2.70 -21.80 14.02
C PRO A 4 1.56 -22.82 13.92
N THR A 5 0.32 -22.34 13.88
CA THR A 5 -0.86 -23.19 13.72
C THR A 5 -0.90 -23.82 12.33
N LEU A 6 -1.56 -24.96 12.18
CA LEU A 6 -1.70 -25.65 10.89
C LEU A 6 -2.33 -24.76 9.81
N GLU A 7 -3.29 -23.92 10.20
CA GLU A 7 -3.93 -22.93 9.32
C GLU A 7 -2.95 -21.85 8.83
N ALA A 8 -2.05 -21.39 9.70
CA ALA A 8 -1.01 -20.43 9.33
C ALA A 8 0.01 -21.03 8.34
N LEU A 9 0.32 -22.33 8.47
CA LEU A 9 1.18 -23.04 7.52
C LEU A 9 0.50 -23.23 6.16
N ALA A 10 -0.77 -23.64 6.15
CA ALA A 10 -1.54 -23.79 4.90
C ALA A 10 -1.75 -22.45 4.18
N LEU A 11 -1.99 -21.37 4.93
CA LEU A 11 -2.04 -20.01 4.39
C LEU A 11 -0.69 -19.59 3.82
N ALA A 12 0.41 -19.83 4.53
CA ALA A 12 1.75 -19.50 4.05
C ALA A 12 2.12 -20.27 2.77
N GLU A 13 1.75 -21.55 2.66
CA GLU A 13 1.94 -22.35 1.44
C GLU A 13 1.09 -21.84 0.28
N SER A 14 -0.17 -21.50 0.52
CA SER A 14 -1.08 -20.91 -0.49
C SER A 14 -0.55 -19.57 -1.00
N LEU A 15 -0.06 -18.72 -0.07
CA LEU A 15 0.57 -17.45 -0.40
C LEU A 15 1.89 -17.65 -1.18
N ALA A 16 2.72 -18.64 -0.82
CA ALA A 16 3.94 -18.97 -1.57
C ALA A 16 3.67 -19.47 -3.00
N ALA A 17 2.51 -20.10 -3.22
CA ALA A 17 2.05 -20.53 -4.54
C ALA A 17 1.44 -19.39 -5.37
N SER A 18 1.05 -18.26 -4.75
CA SER A 18 0.39 -17.15 -5.42
C SER A 18 1.27 -16.52 -6.52
N PRO A 19 0.81 -16.50 -7.77
CA PRO A 19 1.51 -15.80 -8.85
C PRO A 19 1.72 -14.32 -8.55
N THR A 20 0.74 -13.67 -7.89
CA THR A 20 0.83 -12.26 -7.48
C THR A 20 2.00 -12.03 -6.52
N LEU A 21 2.18 -12.90 -5.52
CA LEU A 21 3.28 -12.75 -4.55
C LEU A 21 4.65 -13.03 -5.19
N ARG A 22 4.72 -13.90 -6.19
CA ARG A 22 5.95 -14.09 -6.99
C ARG A 22 6.28 -12.84 -7.80
N THR A 23 5.29 -12.24 -8.45
CA THR A 23 5.46 -10.97 -9.18
C THR A 23 5.88 -9.86 -8.24
N LEU A 24 5.23 -9.71 -7.08
CA LEU A 24 5.61 -8.73 -6.07
C LEU A 24 7.04 -8.95 -5.57
N LYS A 25 7.44 -10.20 -5.31
CA LYS A 25 8.82 -10.53 -4.94
C LYS A 25 9.82 -10.14 -6.03
N ALA A 26 9.51 -10.40 -7.30
CA ALA A 26 10.38 -10.04 -8.42
C ALA A 26 10.50 -8.52 -8.59
N LEU A 27 9.40 -7.78 -8.42
CA LEU A 27 9.40 -6.32 -8.45
C LEU A 27 10.19 -5.73 -7.27
N ALA A 28 10.03 -6.28 -6.07
CA ALA A 28 10.75 -5.87 -4.88
C ALA A 28 12.27 -6.11 -4.97
N GLN A 29 12.72 -7.08 -5.79
CA GLN A 29 14.16 -7.25 -6.06
C GLN A 29 14.76 -6.07 -6.83
N GLY A 30 13.97 -5.39 -7.66
CA GLY A 30 14.41 -4.20 -8.40
C GLY A 30 14.43 -2.93 -7.55
N MET A 31 13.71 -2.91 -6.43
CA MET A 31 13.65 -1.80 -5.49
C MET A 31 13.57 -2.36 -4.06
N PRO A 32 14.71 -2.73 -3.47
CA PRO A 32 14.74 -3.26 -2.11
C PRO A 32 14.44 -2.11 -1.12
N ILE A 33 13.17 -1.95 -0.78
CA ILE A 33 12.74 -1.07 0.30
C ILE A 33 12.89 -1.84 1.61
N ASP A 34 13.60 -1.27 2.58
CA ASP A 34 13.57 -1.77 3.95
C ASP A 34 12.22 -1.42 4.58
N CYS A 35 11.29 -2.37 4.59
CA CYS A 35 9.97 -2.20 5.18
C CYS A 35 9.98 -2.09 6.71
N THR A 36 11.14 -2.17 7.37
CA THR A 36 11.28 -1.92 8.80
C THR A 36 11.69 -0.47 9.11
N GLU A 37 12.15 0.28 8.10
CA GLU A 37 12.55 1.68 8.21
C GLU A 37 11.48 2.58 7.58
N VAL A 38 10.73 3.30 8.42
CA VAL A 38 9.60 4.14 7.99
C VAL A 38 10.01 5.21 6.97
N GLU A 39 11.20 5.79 7.12
CA GLU A 39 11.69 6.82 6.19
C GLU A 39 12.00 6.23 4.81
N ALA A 40 12.58 5.02 4.74
CA ALA A 40 12.79 4.33 3.46
C ALA A 40 11.46 4.01 2.76
N ILE A 41 10.43 3.67 3.52
CA ILE A 41 9.07 3.47 2.98
C ILE A 41 8.51 4.80 2.46
N LYS A 42 8.63 5.89 3.22
CA LYS A 42 8.17 7.22 2.79
C LYS A 42 8.85 7.66 1.51
N ASP A 43 10.17 7.50 1.40
CA ASP A 43 10.92 7.84 0.20
C ASP A 43 10.45 7.02 -1.01
N GLY A 44 10.29 5.72 -0.83
CA GLY A 44 9.76 4.84 -1.88
C GLY A 44 8.35 5.23 -2.31
N VAL A 45 7.46 5.52 -1.37
CA VAL A 45 6.09 5.96 -1.65
C VAL A 45 6.07 7.33 -2.33
N ALA A 46 6.86 8.30 -1.86
CA ALA A 46 6.94 9.64 -2.43
C ALA A 46 7.43 9.62 -3.88
N ALA A 47 8.35 8.72 -4.22
CA ALA A 47 8.89 8.58 -5.57
C ALA A 47 7.85 8.06 -6.59
N VAL A 48 6.92 7.20 -6.18
CA VAL A 48 6.01 6.50 -7.12
C VAL A 48 4.54 6.92 -7.02
N LEU A 49 4.11 7.46 -5.89
CA LEU A 49 2.71 7.81 -5.65
C LEU A 49 2.16 8.84 -6.65
N PRO A 50 2.89 9.91 -7.04
CA PRO A 50 2.41 10.86 -8.05
C PRO A 50 2.07 10.19 -9.38
N ASP A 51 2.94 9.31 -9.88
CA ASP A 51 2.76 8.61 -11.16
C ASP A 51 1.56 7.64 -11.11
N VAL A 52 1.33 7.02 -9.96
CA VAL A 52 0.17 6.15 -9.72
C VAL A 52 -1.13 6.95 -9.73
N LEU A 53 -1.16 8.11 -9.05
CA LEU A 53 -2.32 9.00 -9.04
C LEU A 53 -2.62 9.53 -10.44
N GLU A 54 -1.59 9.98 -11.18
CA GLU A 54 -1.76 10.42 -12.58
C GLU A 54 -2.28 9.28 -13.47
N ALA A 55 -1.81 8.05 -13.28
CA ALA A 55 -2.30 6.89 -14.03
C ALA A 55 -3.79 6.59 -13.77
N LEU A 56 -4.26 6.81 -12.53
CA LEU A 56 -5.66 6.66 -12.16
C LEU A 56 -6.53 7.77 -12.75
N ASP A 57 -6.09 9.03 -12.64
CA ASP A 57 -6.80 10.18 -13.19
C ASP A 57 -6.93 10.11 -14.72
N ALA A 58 -5.88 9.64 -15.39
CA ALA A 58 -5.86 9.37 -16.82
C ALA A 58 -6.64 8.10 -17.23
N ARG A 59 -7.25 7.37 -16.28
CA ARG A 59 -7.96 6.10 -16.48
C ARG A 59 -7.12 5.00 -17.15
N ARG A 60 -5.80 5.02 -16.96
CA ARG A 60 -4.89 3.93 -17.39
C ARG A 60 -4.99 2.72 -16.49
N ILE A 61 -5.31 2.93 -15.21
CA ILE A 61 -5.60 1.87 -14.24
C ILE A 61 -7.11 1.94 -13.95
N THR A 62 -7.83 0.87 -14.28
CA THR A 62 -9.29 0.80 -14.10
C THR A 62 -9.67 -0.45 -13.32
N PHE A 63 -10.52 -0.27 -12.31
CA PHE A 63 -11.12 -1.36 -11.54
C PHE A 63 -12.59 -1.44 -11.87
N THR A 64 -13.09 -2.65 -12.08
CA THR A 64 -14.49 -2.89 -12.42
C THR A 64 -15.34 -3.17 -11.18
N ASP A 65 -14.74 -3.81 -10.16
CA ASP A 65 -15.42 -4.21 -8.94
C ASP A 65 -15.38 -3.12 -7.85
N ALA A 66 -16.39 -3.10 -6.97
CA ALA A 66 -16.48 -2.12 -5.89
C ALA A 66 -15.50 -2.41 -4.75
N ASP A 67 -15.25 -3.68 -4.44
CA ASP A 67 -14.35 -4.10 -3.36
C ASP A 67 -12.89 -3.82 -3.75
N ASP A 68 -12.52 -4.07 -5.00
CA ASP A 68 -11.20 -3.72 -5.54
C ASP A 68 -10.93 -2.22 -5.47
N LYS A 69 -11.95 -1.40 -5.79
CA LYS A 69 -11.85 0.06 -5.67
C LYS A 69 -11.66 0.46 -4.21
N ALA A 70 -12.46 -0.08 -3.29
CA ALA A 70 -12.37 0.25 -1.88
C ALA A 70 -10.99 -0.09 -1.31
N MET A 71 -10.46 -1.27 -1.65
CA MET A 71 -9.13 -1.72 -1.26
C MET A 71 -8.04 -0.76 -1.74
N LEU A 72 -8.04 -0.40 -3.02
CA LEU A 72 -7.03 0.53 -3.55
C LEU A 72 -7.12 1.91 -2.91
N HIS A 73 -8.32 2.48 -2.80
CA HIS A 73 -8.49 3.81 -2.21
C HIS A 73 -8.03 3.82 -0.74
N GLY A 74 -8.26 2.73 0.00
CA GLY A 74 -7.72 2.57 1.35
C GLY A 74 -6.18 2.56 1.38
N LEU A 75 -5.54 1.85 0.46
CA LEU A 75 -4.08 1.81 0.35
C LEU A 75 -3.49 3.18 -0.05
N LEU A 76 -4.13 3.89 -0.97
CA LEU A 76 -3.72 5.23 -1.37
C LEU A 76 -3.85 6.22 -0.22
N LEU A 77 -4.98 6.19 0.51
CA LEU A 77 -5.17 7.05 1.68
C LEU A 77 -4.10 6.79 2.74
N PHE A 78 -3.78 5.53 3.00
CA PHE A 78 -2.69 5.16 3.91
C PHE A 78 -1.33 5.71 3.43
N ALA A 79 -1.01 5.55 2.14
CA ALA A 79 0.22 6.08 1.56
C ALA A 79 0.33 7.60 1.69
N VAL A 80 -0.75 8.33 1.37
CA VAL A 80 -0.81 9.80 1.53
C VAL A 80 -0.69 10.18 3.01
N GLN A 81 -1.36 9.47 3.92
CA GLN A 81 -1.27 9.72 5.36
C GLN A 81 0.15 9.51 5.89
N LEU A 82 0.86 8.49 5.40
CA LEU A 82 2.23 8.20 5.75
C LEU A 82 3.18 9.33 5.33
N LEU A 83 2.99 9.90 4.13
CA LEU A 83 3.75 11.05 3.65
C LEU A 83 3.39 12.35 4.38
N MET A 84 2.12 12.50 4.77
CA MET A 84 1.59 13.73 5.34
C MET A 84 1.58 13.76 6.88
N GLU A 85 2.31 12.86 7.56
CA GLU A 85 2.31 12.64 9.01
C GLU A 85 1.75 13.82 9.83
N GLY A 86 0.52 13.66 10.34
CA GLY A 86 -0.15 14.63 11.20
C GLY A 86 -0.92 15.78 10.51
N GLN A 87 -0.97 15.85 9.18
CA GLN A 87 -1.70 16.92 8.47
C GLN A 87 -3.13 16.55 8.04
N LEU A 88 -3.39 15.30 7.66
CA LEU A 88 -4.74 14.89 7.22
C LEU A 88 -5.77 14.91 8.37
N GLY A 89 -5.36 14.54 9.59
CA GLY A 89 -6.21 14.65 10.78
C GLY A 89 -6.39 16.08 11.32
N ARG A 90 -5.51 17.03 10.93
CA ARG A 90 -5.62 18.45 11.31
C ARG A 90 -6.48 19.26 10.35
N TYR A 91 -6.70 18.78 9.12
CA TYR A 91 -7.48 19.51 8.13
C TYR A 91 -8.97 19.59 8.54
N GLU A 92 -9.54 18.50 9.06
CA GLU A 92 -10.91 18.51 9.62
C GLU A 92 -11.04 19.39 10.88
N ALA A 93 -9.98 19.48 11.70
CA ALA A 93 -9.96 20.36 12.88
C ALA A 93 -9.87 21.86 12.50
N ARG A 94 -9.23 22.19 11.38
CA ARG A 94 -9.15 23.57 10.87
C ARG A 94 -10.41 24.03 10.16
N LEU A 95 -11.09 23.15 9.44
CA LEU A 95 -12.38 23.46 8.78
C LEU A 95 -13.53 23.71 9.75
N LYS A 96 -13.44 23.23 11.00
CA LYS A 96 -14.41 23.55 12.08
C LYS A 96 -14.06 24.81 12.88
N ALA A 97 -12.92 25.43 12.60
CA ALA A 97 -12.41 26.59 13.33
C ALA A 97 -12.54 27.92 12.53
N HIS A 98 -13.15 27.87 11.35
CA HIS A 98 -13.57 29.00 10.52
C HIS A 98 -15.05 28.85 10.16
#